data_AF-A0A6B1HP60-F1
#
_entry.id   AF-A0A6B1HP60-F1
#
_cell.length_a   1.000
_cell.length_b   1.000
_cell.length_c   1.000
_cell.angle_alpha   90.00
_cell.angle_beta   90.00
_cell.angle_gamma   90.00
#
_symmetry.space_group_name_H-M   'P 1'
#
loop_
_entity.id
_entity.type
_entity.pdbx_description
1 polymer ?
#
loop_
_entity_poly.entity_id
_entity_poly.type
_entity_poly.pdbx_seq_one_letter_code
_entity_poly.pdbx_strand_id
1 'polypeptide(L)'
;QGLAAVYTFFAPELADRSLGVLAILHQIAECQRRSLPRLYLGYWLDEVRKMRYKSEYRPAEVLRDGDWLPLELVPVNRVTA
;
A
#
# COMPACT_ATOMS: atom_id res chain seq x y z
N GLN A 1 10.25 5.62 13.57
CA GLN A 1 9.25 6.68 13.37
C GLN A 1 8.76 6.63 11.92
N GLY A 2 7.48 6.91 11.68
CA GLY A 2 6.86 6.81 10.36
C GLY A 2 5.37 7.20 10.41
N LEU A 3 4.73 7.36 9.26
CA LEU A 3 3.27 7.56 9.16
C LEU A 3 2.55 6.21 9.05
N ALA A 4 1.29 6.16 9.45
CA ALA A 4 0.46 4.96 9.32
C ALA A 4 -0.81 5.25 8.52
N ALA A 5 -1.08 4.41 7.52
CA ALA A 5 -2.25 4.46 6.64
C ALA A 5 -3.24 3.34 6.99
N VAL A 6 -3.55 3.17 8.28
CA VAL A 6 -4.38 2.05 8.77
C VAL A 6 -5.83 2.20 8.32
N TYR A 7 -6.36 3.44 8.32
CA TYR A 7 -7.72 3.74 7.91
C TYR A 7 -7.74 4.90 6.93
N THR A 8 -8.46 4.71 5.83
CA THR A 8 -8.79 5.75 4.86
C THR A 8 -10.21 5.47 4.39
N PHE A 9 -11.09 6.44 4.61
CA PHE A 9 -12.50 6.36 4.22
C PHE A 9 -12.80 7.48 3.23
N PHE A 10 -13.72 7.20 2.32
CA PHE A 10 -14.18 8.14 1.33
C PHE A 10 -15.66 7.84 1.02
N ALA A 11 -16.34 8.84 0.47
CA ALA A 11 -17.73 8.71 0.04
C ALA A 11 -17.86 7.55 -0.96
N PRO A 12 -18.75 6.56 -0.74
CA PRO A 12 -18.91 5.39 -1.62
C PRO A 12 -19.18 5.74 -3.08
N GLU A 13 -19.83 6.87 -3.33
CA GLU A 13 -20.16 7.41 -4.65
C GLU A 13 -18.90 7.79 -5.45
N LEU A 14 -17.76 7.89 -4.79
CA LEU A 14 -16.46 8.23 -5.39
C LEU A 14 -15.53 7.02 -5.52
N ALA A 15 -16.04 5.79 -5.37
CA ALA A 15 -15.21 4.57 -5.38
C ALA A 15 -14.35 4.42 -6.66
N ASP A 16 -14.85 4.90 -7.81
CA ASP A 16 -14.16 4.82 -9.11
C ASP A 16 -13.02 5.84 -9.26
N ARG A 17 -12.80 6.71 -8.27
CA ARG A 17 -11.79 7.78 -8.30
C ARG A 17 -10.44 7.36 -7.72
N SER A 18 -10.27 6.09 -7.36
CA SER A 18 -9.02 5.55 -6.81
C SER A 18 -8.49 6.33 -5.59
N LEU A 19 -9.38 6.82 -4.73
CA LEU A 19 -9.01 7.72 -3.62
C LEU A 19 -8.07 7.06 -2.59
N GLY A 20 -8.11 5.73 -2.45
CA GLY A 20 -7.16 5.00 -1.62
C GLY A 20 -5.71 5.08 -2.15
N VAL A 21 -5.54 5.06 -3.47
CA VAL A 21 -4.22 5.26 -4.12
C VAL A 21 -3.74 6.69 -3.88
N LEU A 22 -4.61 7.67 -4.12
CA LEU A 22 -4.28 9.08 -3.89
C LEU A 22 -3.86 9.35 -2.44
N ALA A 23 -4.56 8.77 -1.47
CA ALA A 23 -4.22 8.89 -0.06
C ALA A 23 -2.81 8.36 0.25
N ILE A 24 -2.46 7.16 -0.25
CA ILE A 24 -1.12 6.60 -0.07
C ILE A 24 -0.06 7.50 -0.71
N LEU A 25 -0.27 7.96 -1.95
CA LEU A 25 0.68 8.85 -2.63
C LEU A 25 0.92 10.14 -1.83
N HIS A 26 -0.13 10.74 -1.28
CA HIS A 26 -0.01 11.89 -0.41
C HIS A 26 0.81 11.59 0.85
N GLN A 27 0.60 10.43 1.47
CA GLN A 27 1.34 10.03 2.67
C GLN A 27 2.81 9.72 2.36
N ILE A 28 3.12 9.16 1.20
CA ILE A 28 4.50 8.97 0.72
C ILE A 28 5.19 10.34 0.58
N ALA A 29 4.56 11.27 -0.12
CA ALA A 29 5.08 12.63 -0.29
C ALA A 29 5.30 13.32 1.07
N GLU A 30 4.38 13.12 2.02
CA GLU A 30 4.51 13.70 3.35
C GLU A 30 5.63 13.04 4.18
N CYS A 31 5.83 11.73 4.07
CA CYS A 31 6.98 11.05 4.66
C CYS A 31 8.30 11.64 4.11
N GLN A 32 8.39 11.83 2.79
CA GLN A 32 9.57 12.44 2.16
C GLN A 32 9.80 13.86 2.68
N ARG A 33 8.76 14.70 2.69
CA ARG A 33 8.83 16.09 3.17
C ARG A 33 9.31 16.18 4.62
N ARG A 34 8.90 15.23 5.47
CA ARG A 34 9.29 15.15 6.88
C ARG A 34 10.54 14.32 7.14
N SER A 35 11.19 13.78 6.10
CA SER A 35 12.32 12.85 6.22
C SER A 35 12.01 11.64 7.11
N LEU A 36 10.79 11.12 7.04
CA LEU A 36 10.37 9.92 7.75
C LEU A 36 10.78 8.68 6.93
N PRO A 37 11.43 7.68 7.56
CA PRO A 37 12.00 6.56 6.83
C PRO A 37 10.97 5.53 6.37
N ARG A 38 9.76 5.54 6.94
CA ARG A 38 8.77 4.47 6.75
C ARG A 38 7.34 5.01 6.68
N LEU A 39 6.55 4.37 5.81
CA LEU A 39 5.09 4.47 5.77
C LEU A 39 4.50 3.09 6.01
N TYR A 40 3.71 2.93 7.06
CA TYR A 40 3.04 1.68 7.40
C TYR A 40 1.67 1.62 6.71
N LEU A 41 1.51 0.76 5.71
CA LEU A 41 0.27 0.62 4.91
C LEU A 41 -0.85 -0.16 5.63
N GLY A 42 -0.60 -0.58 6.88
CA GLY A 42 -1.51 -1.38 7.68
C GLY A 42 -1.63 -2.81 7.15
N TYR A 43 -2.75 -3.45 7.50
CA TYR A 43 -3.02 -4.82 7.11
C TYR A 43 -3.23 -4.94 5.59
N TRP A 44 -2.69 -6.02 5.03
CA TRP A 44 -2.77 -6.35 3.61
C TRP A 44 -3.07 -7.84 3.47
N LEU A 45 -4.08 -8.15 2.67
CA LEU A 45 -4.48 -9.51 2.29
C LEU A 45 -4.41 -9.61 0.77
N ASP A 46 -3.61 -10.54 0.26
CA ASP A 46 -3.42 -10.71 -1.19
C ASP A 46 -4.72 -11.13 -1.91
N GLU A 47 -5.56 -11.90 -1.24
CA GLU A 47 -6.84 -12.37 -1.78
C GLU A 47 -7.89 -11.24 -1.90
N VAL A 48 -7.72 -10.13 -1.17
CA VAL A 48 -8.67 -9.02 -1.19
C VAL A 48 -8.35 -8.08 -2.34
N ARG A 49 -9.12 -8.17 -3.43
CA ARG A 49 -8.96 -7.33 -4.63
C ARG A 49 -8.85 -5.83 -4.32
N LYS A 50 -9.64 -5.32 -3.37
CA LYS A 50 -9.63 -3.91 -2.95
C LYS A 50 -8.31 -3.48 -2.28
N MET A 51 -7.49 -4.41 -1.81
CA MET A 51 -6.20 -4.14 -1.15
C MET A 51 -4.99 -4.41 -2.06
N ARG A 52 -5.20 -4.96 -3.26
CA ARG A 52 -4.14 -5.33 -4.20
C ARG A 52 -3.19 -4.17 -4.49
N TYR A 53 -3.72 -2.94 -4.61
CA TYR A 53 -2.90 -1.76 -4.92
C TYR A 53 -1.80 -1.47 -3.88
N LYS A 54 -1.95 -1.91 -2.61
CA LYS A 54 -0.93 -1.71 -1.58
C LYS A 54 0.37 -2.46 -1.87
N SER A 55 0.31 -3.53 -2.65
CA SER A 55 1.50 -4.30 -3.01
C SER A 55 2.24 -3.75 -4.23
N GLU A 56 1.84 -2.60 -4.79
CA GLU A 56 2.51 -1.99 -5.96
C GLU A 56 3.60 -0.98 -5.56
N TYR A 57 3.62 -0.49 -4.32
CA TYR A 57 4.61 0.49 -3.85
C TYR A 57 5.95 -0.17 -3.51
N ARG A 58 7.07 0.40 -3.96
CA ARG A 58 8.42 -0.14 -3.72
C ARG A 58 9.42 0.92 -3.26
N PRO A 59 10.43 0.53 -2.46
CA PRO A 59 10.58 -0.77 -1.79
C PRO A 59 9.50 -0.99 -0.72
N ALA A 60 9.12 -2.24 -0.45
CA ALA A 60 8.10 -2.58 0.54
C ALA A 60 8.46 -3.88 1.27
N GLU A 61 7.96 -4.00 2.50
CA GLU A 61 8.17 -5.15 3.38
C GLU A 61 6.81 -5.62 3.93
N VAL A 62 6.73 -6.90 4.26
CA VAL A 62 5.59 -7.52 4.95
C VAL A 62 6.06 -8.12 6.25
N LEU A 63 5.30 -7.91 7.33
CA LEU A 63 5.52 -8.56 8.61
C LEU A 63 4.92 -9.97 8.56
N ARG A 64 5.75 -11.01 8.61
CA ARG A 64 5.35 -12.42 8.68
C ARG A 64 6.08 -13.07 9.85
N ASP A 65 5.32 -13.75 10.70
CA ASP A 65 5.86 -14.47 11.87
C ASP A 65 6.76 -13.63 12.80
N GLY A 66 6.53 -12.32 12.83
CA GLY A 66 7.31 -11.37 13.65
C GLY A 66 8.49 -10.71 12.91
N ASP A 67 8.81 -11.17 11.70
CA ASP A 67 9.92 -10.66 10.91
C ASP A 67 9.45 -9.83 9.71
N TRP A 68 10.16 -8.73 9.46
CA TRP A 68 9.95 -7.92 8.26
C TRP A 68 10.72 -8.53 7.10
N LEU A 69 9.99 -8.99 6.09
CA LEU A 69 10.53 -9.61 4.90
C LEU A 69 10.25 -8.72 3.67
N PRO A 70 11.17 -8.64 2.69
CA PRO A 70 10.89 -7.96 1.42
C PRO A 70 9.59 -8.45 0.78
N LEU A 71 8.78 -7.52 0.30
CA LEU A 71 7.56 -7.85 -0.45
C LEU A 71 7.94 -8.25 -1.88
N GLU A 72 8.23 -9.52 -2.07
CA GLU A 72 8.35 -10.12 -3.40
C GLU A 72 6.94 -10.45 -3.92
N LEU A 73 6.47 -9.66 -4.89
CA LEU A 73 5.32 -10.08 -5.67
C LEU A 73 5.81 -11.09 -6.70
N VAL A 74 5.24 -12.30 -6.68
CA VAL A 74 5.29 -13.15 -7.87
C VAL A 74 4.62 -12.35 -8.98
N PRO A 75 5.30 -12.06 -10.11
CA PRO A 75 4.67 -11.32 -11.19
C PRO A 75 3.42 -12.11 -11.61
N VAL A 76 2.24 -11.49 -11.45
CA VAL A 76 1.02 -11.97 -12.10
C VAL A 76 1.37 -11.96 -13.58
N ASN A 77 1.48 -13.16 -14.16
CA ASN A 77 1.73 -13.34 -15.57
C ASN A 77 0.91 -12.33 -16.36
N ARG A 78 1.61 -11.55 -17.19
CA ARG A 78 1.04 -10.90 -18.35
C ARG A 78 0.12 -11.93 -18.99
N VAL A 79 -1.16 -11.57 -19.17
CA VAL A 79 -2.09 -12.35 -19.99
C VAL A 79 -1.38 -12.65 -21.30
N THR A 80 -0.96 -13.89 -21.48
CA THR A 80 -0.59 -14.45 -22.77
C THR A 80 -1.87 -14.61 -23.57
N ALA A 81 -1.88 -13.96 -24.73
CA ALA A 81 -2.81 -14.10 -25.86
C ALA A 81 -4.27 -13.68 -25.64
#